data_AF-A0A5W7W312-F1
#
_entry.id   AF-A0A5W7W312-F1
#
_cell.length_a   1.000
_cell.length_b   1.000
_cell.length_c   1.000
_cell.angle_alpha   90.00
_cell.angle_beta   90.00
_cell.angle_gamma   90.00
#
_symmetry.space_group_name_H-M   'P 1'
#
loop_
_entity.id
_entity.type
_entity.pdbx_description
1 polymer ?
#
loop_
_entity_poly.entity_id
_entity_poly.type
_entity_poly.pdbx_seq_one_letter_code
_entity_poly.pdbx_strand_id
1 'polypeptide(L)' 'MTDGNDSSTYLISQEFPKMDKTLMAIQTKFTIATFIGDEKMFREAIEAYRKWRSK' A
#
# COMPACT_ATOMS: atom_id res chain seq x y z
N MET A 1 -8.15 19.93 28.12
CA MET A 1 -8.21 18.55 27.58
C MET A 1 -7.64 18.64 26.18
N THR A 2 -6.48 18.05 25.95
CA THR A 2 -5.76 18.12 24.67
C THR A 2 -6.39 17.14 23.70
N ASP A 3 -6.85 17.65 22.56
CA ASP A 3 -7.51 16.89 21.49
C ASP A 3 -6.48 15.99 20.79
N GLY A 4 -6.31 14.79 21.33
CA GLY A 4 -5.38 13.76 20.87
C GLY A 4 -5.81 13.06 19.57
N ASN A 5 -6.32 13.79 18.58
CA ASN A 5 -6.74 13.22 17.30
C ASN A 5 -6.05 13.85 16.07
N ASP A 6 -5.33 14.96 16.23
CA ASP A 6 -4.83 15.74 15.09
C ASP A 6 -3.33 15.58 14.82
N SER A 7 -2.63 14.67 15.51
CA SER A 7 -1.19 14.45 15.27
C SER A 7 -0.93 13.21 14.41
N SER A 8 -1.79 12.20 14.47
CA SER A 8 -1.59 10.92 13.76
C SER A 8 -1.77 11.06 12.23
N THR A 9 -2.75 11.85 11.80
CA THR A 9 -3.03 12.10 10.37
C THR A 9 -1.98 12.97 9.70
N TYR A 10 -1.40 13.93 10.42
CA TYR A 10 -0.37 14.82 9.89
C TYR A 10 0.99 14.13 9.77
N LEU A 11 1.34 13.23 10.70
CA LEU A 11 2.58 12.44 10.61
C LEU A 11 2.58 11.47 9.42
N ILE A 12 1.44 10.83 9.12
CA ILE A 12 1.29 9.97 7.93
C ILE A 12 1.42 10.79 6.63
N SER A 13 1.06 12.08 6.68
CA SER A 13 1.07 12.97 5.51
C SER A 13 2.42 13.64 5.24
N GLN A 14 3.36 13.63 6.19
CA GLN A 14 4.58 14.47 6.11
C GLN A 14 5.85 13.77 5.59
N GLU A 15 5.98 12.44 5.60
CA GLU A 15 7.29 11.80 5.29
C GLU A 15 7.32 10.71 4.22
N PHE A 16 6.24 10.47 3.48
CA PHE A 16 6.31 9.65 2.28
C PHE A 16 6.17 10.55 1.06
N PRO A 17 7.20 10.69 0.20
CA PRO A 17 7.03 11.39 -1.07
C PRO A 17 5.86 10.73 -1.78
N LYS A 18 4.74 11.47 -1.96
CA LYS A 18 3.42 11.03 -2.46
C LYS A 18 3.50 9.62 -3.06
N MET A 19 3.38 8.60 -2.21
CA MET A 19 3.56 7.23 -2.71
C MET A 19 2.50 7.01 -3.77
N ASP A 20 2.94 6.54 -4.94
CA ASP A 20 2.04 6.29 -6.05
C ASP A 20 0.89 5.40 -5.52
N LYS A 21 -0.35 5.91 -5.65
CA LYS A 21 -1.54 5.23 -5.12
C LYS A 21 -1.69 3.83 -5.72
N THR A 22 -1.25 3.64 -6.96
CA THR A 22 -1.19 2.33 -7.62
C THR A 22 -0.15 1.43 -6.95
N LEU A 23 1.03 1.96 -6.63
CA LEU A 23 2.06 1.19 -5.91
C LEU A 23 1.60 0.79 -4.50
N MET A 24 0.92 1.68 -3.76
CA MET A 24 0.32 1.35 -2.46
C MET A 24 -0.71 0.23 -2.57
N ALA A 25 -1.61 0.30 -3.55
CA ALA A 25 -2.62 -0.74 -3.76
C ALA A 25 -2.00 -2.11 -4.08
N ILE A 26 -0.93 -2.12 -4.89
CA ILE A 26 -0.15 -3.32 -5.19
C ILE A 26 0.46 -3.89 -3.91
N GLN A 27 1.11 -3.06 -3.10
CA GLN A 27 1.74 -3.49 -1.85
C GLN A 27 0.73 -4.04 -0.83
N THR A 28 -0.43 -3.38 -0.67
CA THR A 28 -1.52 -3.89 0.18
C THR A 28 -2.00 -5.26 -0.28
N LYS A 29 -2.18 -5.46 -1.59
CA LYS A 29 -2.61 -6.75 -2.15
C LYS A 29 -1.56 -7.85 -1.91
N PHE A 30 -0.27 -7.53 -2.01
CA PHE A 30 0.82 -8.44 -1.65
C PHE A 30 0.78 -8.87 -0.19
N THR A 31 0.64 -7.91 0.73
CA THR A 31 0.61 -8.18 2.17
C THR A 31 -0.56 -9.09 2.52
N ILE A 32 -1.75 -8.80 2.00
CA ILE A 32 -2.94 -9.63 2.23
C ILE A 32 -2.74 -11.04 1.67
N ALA A 33 -2.33 -11.16 0.40
CA ALA A 33 -2.12 -12.46 -0.25
C ALA A 33 -1.11 -13.33 0.51
N THR A 34 -0.03 -12.73 0.99
CA THR A 34 0.99 -13.43 1.78
C THR A 34 0.46 -13.84 3.15
N PHE A 35 -0.31 -12.96 3.81
CA PHE A 35 -0.89 -13.23 5.13
C PHE A 35 -1.91 -14.37 5.11
N ILE A 36 -2.77 -14.42 4.09
CA ILE A 36 -3.82 -15.44 3.97
C ILE A 36 -3.36 -16.70 3.19
N GLY A 37 -2.18 -16.66 2.57
CA GLY A 37 -1.67 -17.75 1.73
C GLY A 37 -2.42 -17.94 0.40
N ASP A 38 -3.04 -16.88 -0.15
CA ASP A 38 -3.76 -16.94 -1.42
C ASP A 38 -2.80 -16.75 -2.60
N GLU A 39 -2.39 -17.87 -3.19
CA GLU A 39 -1.47 -17.88 -4.33
C GLU A 39 -2.03 -17.15 -5.57
N LYS A 40 -3.35 -17.23 -5.81
CA LYS A 40 -3.97 -16.56 -6.96
C LYS A 40 -3.88 -15.05 -6.77
N MET A 41 -4.27 -14.55 -5.60
CA MET A 41 -4.17 -13.12 -5.28
C MET A 41 -2.72 -12.62 -5.34
N PHE A 42 -1.76 -13.45 -4.89
CA PHE A 42 -0.33 -13.13 -4.97
C PHE A 42 0.13 -12.96 -6.43
N ARG A 43 -0.26 -13.88 -7.31
CA ARG A 43 0.05 -13.80 -8.76
C ARG A 43 -0.56 -12.56 -9.41
N GLU A 44 -1.79 -12.21 -9.06
CA GLU A 44 -2.43 -10.98 -9.55
C GLU A 44 -1.70 -9.70 -9.07
N ALA A 45 -1.20 -9.69 -7.83
CA ALA A 45 -0.40 -8.57 -7.32
C ALA A 45 0.95 -8.43 -8.07
N ILE A 46 1.61 -9.56 -8.38
CA ILE A 46 2.83 -9.60 -9.21
C ILE A 46 2.56 -9.05 -10.61
N GLU A 47 1.45 -9.42 -11.25
CA GLU A 47 1.11 -8.91 -12.59
C GLU A 47 0.86 -7.39 -12.57
N ALA A 48 0.12 -6.91 -11.58
CA ALA A 48 -0.14 -5.48 -11.39
C ALA A 48 1.17 -4.68 -11.19
N TYR A 49 2.10 -5.22 -10.40
CA TYR A 49 3.44 -4.65 -10.24
C TYR A 49 4.22 -4.59 -11.56
N ARG A 50 4.23 -5.68 -12.33
CA ARG A 50 4.93 -5.72 -13.63
C ARG A 50 4.37 -4.67 -14.59
N LYS A 51 3.05 -4.51 -14.66
CA LYS A 51 2.39 -3.48 -15.48
C LYS A 51 2.74 -2.07 -15.01
N TRP A 52 2.76 -1.81 -13.71
CA TRP A 52 3.15 -0.51 -13.16
C TRP A 52 4.62 -0.17 -13.45
N ARG A 53 5.53 -1.14 -13.32
CA ARG A 53 6.97 -0.96 -13.60
C ARG A 53 7.29 -0.78 -15.09
N SER A 54 6.44 -1.29 -15.97
CA SER A 54 6.62 -1.21 -17.43
C SER A 54 6.03 0.07 -18.06
N LYS A 55 5.47 0.98 -17.24
CA LYS A 55 5.14 2.35 -17.65
C LYS A 55 6.40 3.22 -17.67
#